data_AF-A0AAN6RTK3-F1
#
_entry.id   AF-A0AAN6RTK3-F1
#
_cell.length_a   1.000
_cell.length_b   1.000
_cell.length_c   1.000
_cell.angle_alpha   90.00
_cell.angle_beta   90.00
_cell.angle_gamma   90.00
#
_symmetry.space_group_name_H-M   'P 1'
#
loop_
_entity.id
_entity.type
_entity.pdbx_description
1 polymer ?
#
loop_
_entity_poly.entity_id
_entity_poly.type
_entity_poly.pdbx_seq_one_letter_code
_entity_poly.pdbx_strand_id
1 'polypeptide(L)'
;MQDQQPSNSSIRSKLQLFISQLRRANQLRRANHLRRANQQPTPTLPMSTSPASTEPPPSPPPIPKQPPNQPAEMSLLTLPTDLLFLLSTHLDYPSLLSLSLTSRNLHAALNPDLLCPLPDKTAFYLRAERHFPQNAGKLVCFSCWRFLDTSQFGLSKRTGKFGRNGEDDERRGGRFCWECGVKGGRYEDLRGVRRGKGGLLWYPCRRCGEAGVKGERCLRELCVVRGGLDGGSGLERLPKDVLERVCAGLGYGDVLSLRRTCRAMRGMVDDPVRVCGDVYSMWAFVMQRARGWVRFARLGGELGVPGPAQRWSPEARACFGCFRLRKRRQFSCKQYYLASKPAGGEYWRRRCWECLRRFYGPPHQVDRAARERFESQFICPVCKSMRRRGEDCYGCFLNKDELAEWARLREAKRVTKGSYDFWGDEDDIVPRWFGEDVDLAGAAPESDNVWEEGIGPCLERLALGCEGSPENTSGDGSAASSSHGEGQGLETSGRKPGLRGLLNQVWGGPWKDGWLAAALELAGEQAGLLQGPQLAAVESRCGDGNA
;
A
#
# COMPACT_ATOMS: atom_id res chain seq x y z
N MET A 1 7.17 -25.07 -46.29
CA MET A 1 8.35 -24.21 -46.07
C MET A 1 9.04 -24.70 -44.80
N GLN A 2 10.30 -25.14 -44.88
CA GLN A 2 11.05 -25.61 -43.73
C GLN A 2 11.63 -24.40 -42.98
N ASP A 3 11.17 -24.19 -41.75
CA ASP A 3 11.72 -23.18 -40.85
C ASP A 3 13.12 -23.60 -40.40
N GLN A 4 14.13 -22.88 -40.89
CA GLN A 4 15.50 -23.02 -40.41
C GLN A 4 15.61 -22.36 -39.04
N GLN A 5 15.75 -23.17 -37.98
CA GLN A 5 16.17 -22.65 -36.67
C GLN A 5 17.58 -22.05 -36.79
N PRO A 6 17.81 -20.85 -36.23
CA PRO A 6 19.14 -20.24 -36.25
C PRO A 6 20.13 -21.14 -35.50
N SER A 7 21.18 -21.54 -36.19
CA SER A 7 22.23 -22.40 -35.63
C SER A 7 22.88 -21.74 -34.40
N ASN A 8 23.25 -22.55 -33.40
CA ASN A 8 23.91 -22.12 -32.16
C ASN A 8 25.19 -21.28 -32.39
N SER A 9 25.79 -21.36 -33.59
CA SER A 9 26.91 -20.49 -33.99
C SER A 9 26.49 -19.03 -34.17
N SER A 10 25.30 -18.75 -34.71
CA SER A 10 24.77 -17.39 -34.88
C SER A 10 24.56 -16.67 -33.55
N ILE A 11 24.08 -17.40 -32.54
CA ILE A 11 23.87 -16.87 -31.19
C ILE A 11 25.21 -16.58 -30.51
N ARG A 12 26.20 -17.49 -30.61
CA ARG A 12 27.54 -17.27 -30.06
C ARG A 12 28.25 -16.07 -30.68
N SER A 13 28.14 -15.88 -32.00
CA SER A 13 28.74 -14.73 -32.69
C SER A 13 28.11 -13.40 -32.27
N LYS A 14 26.77 -13.35 -32.10
CA LYS A 14 26.07 -12.17 -31.59
C LYS A 14 26.46 -11.85 -30.14
N LEU A 15 26.63 -12.88 -29.31
CA LEU A 15 27.08 -12.72 -27.93
C LEU A 15 28.52 -12.17 -27.83
N GLN A 16 29.44 -12.67 -28.67
CA GLN A 16 30.82 -12.18 -28.73
C GLN A 16 30.89 -10.73 -29.21
N LEU A 17 30.06 -10.36 -30.20
CA LEU A 17 29.95 -8.98 -30.66
C LEU A 17 29.47 -8.07 -29.52
N PHE A 18 28.45 -8.47 -28.78
CA PHE A 18 27.90 -7.72 -27.65
C PHE A 18 28.93 -7.54 -26.51
N ILE A 19 29.67 -8.60 -26.17
CA ILE A 19 30.76 -8.54 -25.18
C ILE A 19 31.87 -7.57 -25.63
N SER A 20 32.21 -7.56 -26.92
CA SER A 20 33.21 -6.63 -27.46
C SER A 20 32.76 -5.16 -27.37
N GLN A 21 31.47 -4.89 -27.61
CA GLN A 21 30.89 -3.55 -27.53
C GLN A 21 30.86 -3.03 -26.09
N LEU A 22 30.52 -3.88 -25.11
CA LEU A 22 30.56 -3.53 -23.69
C LEU A 22 31.97 -3.21 -23.20
N ARG A 23 32.98 -3.97 -23.63
CA ARG A 23 34.39 -3.68 -23.32
C ARG A 23 34.81 -2.30 -23.84
N ARG A 24 34.41 -1.96 -25.07
CA ARG A 24 34.70 -0.64 -25.69
C ARG A 24 34.02 0.50 -24.94
N ALA A 25 32.76 0.34 -24.53
CA ALA A 25 32.02 1.34 -23.77
C ALA A 25 32.66 1.61 -22.39
N ASN A 26 33.12 0.57 -21.70
CA ASN A 26 33.81 0.71 -20.41
C ASN A 26 35.19 1.35 -20.52
N GLN A 27 35.94 1.07 -21.60
CA GLN A 27 37.19 1.78 -21.88
C GLN A 27 36.97 3.28 -22.09
N LEU A 28 35.92 3.67 -22.82
CA LEU A 28 35.57 5.09 -23.03
C LEU A 28 35.17 5.80 -21.72
N ARG A 29 34.42 5.13 -20.84
CA ARG A 29 34.07 5.68 -19.52
C ARG A 29 35.29 5.91 -18.65
N ARG A 30 36.24 4.97 -18.62
CA ARG A 30 37.52 5.13 -17.91
C ARG A 30 38.34 6.30 -18.46
N ALA A 31 38.43 6.43 -19.78
CA ALA A 31 39.13 7.54 -20.42
C ALA A 31 38.51 8.92 -20.06
N ASN A 32 37.19 9.01 -20.03
CA ASN A 32 36.49 10.24 -19.63
C ASN A 32 36.65 10.56 -18.14
N HIS A 33 36.69 9.56 -17.27
CA HIS A 33 36.92 9.76 -15.84
C HIS A 33 38.35 10.29 -15.58
N LEU A 34 39.35 9.75 -16.28
CA LEU A 34 40.73 10.24 -16.20
C LEU A 34 40.87 11.68 -16.74
N ARG A 35 40.14 12.04 -17.80
CA ARG A 35 40.11 13.42 -18.30
C ARG A 35 39.49 14.40 -17.30
N ARG A 36 38.43 14.01 -16.59
CA ARG A 36 37.81 14.85 -15.55
C ARG A 36 38.70 15.01 -14.31
N ALA A 37 39.44 13.97 -13.94
CA ALA A 37 40.37 14.02 -12.80
C ALA A 37 41.55 14.99 -13.05
N ASN A 38 41.95 15.21 -14.30
CA ASN A 38 43.02 16.14 -14.68
C ASN A 38 42.55 17.60 -14.88
N GLN A 39 41.26 17.90 -14.75
CA GLN A 39 40.75 19.28 -14.77
C GLN A 39 40.64 19.79 -13.33
N GLN A 40 41.78 20.16 -12.73
CA GLN A 40 41.75 20.92 -11.48
C GLN A 40 41.41 22.38 -11.77
N PRO A 41 40.58 23.03 -10.92
CA PRO A 41 40.26 24.44 -11.05
C PRO A 41 41.47 25.31 -10.74
N THR A 42 41.77 26.24 -11.64
CA THR A 42 42.80 27.26 -11.50
C THR A 42 42.55 28.09 -10.24
N PRO A 43 43.49 28.16 -9.28
CA PRO A 43 43.28 28.94 -8.06
C PRO A 43 43.46 30.44 -8.35
N THR A 44 42.47 31.23 -7.97
CA THR A 44 42.47 32.69 -7.98
C THR A 44 43.36 33.23 -6.85
N LEU A 45 44.33 34.06 -7.22
CA LEU A 45 45.29 34.75 -6.34
C LEU A 45 44.64 35.92 -5.58
N PRO A 46 45.02 36.17 -4.32
CA PRO A 46 44.95 37.50 -3.73
C PRO A 46 46.33 38.16 -3.67
N MET A 47 46.35 39.46 -3.97
CA MET A 47 47.50 40.35 -3.79
C MET A 47 47.75 40.63 -2.30
N SER A 48 48.99 40.49 -1.83
CA SER A 48 49.54 41.41 -0.84
C SER A 48 51.08 41.35 -0.81
N THR A 49 51.66 42.51 -0.51
CA THR A 49 53.04 42.94 -0.68
C THR A 49 53.99 42.56 0.47
N SER A 50 55.29 42.57 0.14
CA SER A 50 56.48 42.86 1.00
C SER A 50 57.40 41.69 1.45
N PRO A 51 58.71 41.97 1.68
CA PRO A 51 59.76 41.25 0.95
C PRO A 51 60.76 40.46 1.81
N ALA A 52 61.58 39.69 1.07
CA ALA A 52 62.96 39.28 1.36
C ALA A 52 63.19 38.27 2.50
N SER A 53 63.53 37.04 2.11
CA SER A 53 64.57 36.21 2.73
C SER A 53 64.94 35.09 1.77
N THR A 54 66.19 35.09 1.32
CA THR A 54 66.78 34.12 0.39
C THR A 54 67.29 32.92 1.18
N GLU A 55 66.67 31.75 1.02
CA GLU A 55 67.23 30.47 1.46
C GLU A 55 67.40 29.50 0.26
N PRO A 56 68.51 28.75 0.19
CA PRO A 56 68.81 27.84 -0.91
C PRO A 56 67.97 26.55 -0.83
N PRO A 57 67.66 25.92 -1.98
CA PRO A 57 66.74 24.78 -2.03
C PRO A 57 67.34 23.52 -1.39
N PRO A 58 66.58 22.78 -0.54
CA PRO A 58 67.00 21.48 -0.05
C PRO A 58 66.89 20.42 -1.15
N SER A 59 67.93 19.60 -1.23
CA SER A 59 68.09 18.45 -2.13
C SER A 59 66.93 17.44 -2.05
N PRO A 60 66.53 16.82 -3.18
CA PRO A 60 65.38 15.92 -3.23
C PRO A 60 65.59 14.67 -2.38
N PRO A 61 64.58 14.20 -1.62
CA PRO A 61 64.69 13.00 -0.81
C PRO A 61 64.83 11.74 -1.68
N PRO A 62 65.57 10.72 -1.20
CA PRO A 62 65.78 9.47 -1.92
C PRO A 62 64.47 8.74 -2.19
N ILE A 63 64.22 8.43 -3.46
CA ILE A 63 63.06 7.69 -3.95
C ILE A 63 63.01 6.33 -3.24
N PRO A 64 61.92 6.01 -2.49
CA PRO A 64 61.75 4.71 -1.87
C PRO A 64 61.72 3.61 -2.94
N LYS A 65 62.66 2.67 -2.86
CA LYS A 65 62.68 1.47 -3.71
C LYS A 65 61.37 0.71 -3.49
N GLN A 66 60.48 0.73 -4.47
CA GLN A 66 59.22 -0.01 -4.43
C GLN A 66 59.52 -1.50 -4.23
N PRO A 67 58.92 -2.17 -3.22
CA PRO A 67 59.07 -3.60 -3.07
C PRO A 67 58.55 -4.31 -4.33
N PRO A 68 59.12 -5.48 -4.68
CA PRO A 68 58.78 -6.21 -5.89
C PRO A 68 57.28 -6.46 -5.95
N ASN A 69 56.67 -6.07 -7.08
CA ASN A 69 55.27 -6.28 -7.45
C ASN A 69 54.87 -7.73 -7.18
N GLN A 70 54.31 -8.00 -6.00
CA GLN A 70 53.61 -9.24 -5.77
C GLN A 70 52.35 -9.21 -6.64
N PRO A 71 52.09 -10.26 -7.44
CA PRO A 71 50.86 -10.31 -8.23
C PRO A 71 49.70 -10.16 -7.25
N ALA A 72 48.90 -9.11 -7.42
CA ALA A 72 47.75 -8.85 -6.57
C ALA A 72 46.88 -10.12 -6.56
N GLU A 73 46.83 -10.79 -5.41
CA GLU A 73 45.98 -11.96 -5.22
C GLU A 73 44.54 -11.50 -5.43
N MET A 74 43.98 -11.81 -6.60
CA MET A 74 42.58 -11.51 -6.90
C MET A 74 41.71 -12.45 -6.06
N SER A 75 41.37 -11.99 -4.86
CA SER A 75 40.42 -12.68 -4.01
C SER A 75 39.05 -12.70 -4.67
N LEU A 76 38.34 -13.82 -4.56
CA LEU A 76 36.97 -13.99 -5.06
C LEU A 76 36.01 -12.91 -4.50
N LEU A 77 36.35 -12.33 -3.34
CA LEU A 77 35.62 -11.24 -2.70
C LEU A 77 35.76 -9.88 -3.40
N THR A 78 36.81 -9.73 -4.22
CA THR A 78 37.08 -8.49 -4.98
C THR A 78 36.53 -8.52 -6.40
N LEU A 79 35.90 -9.64 -6.80
CA LEU A 79 35.26 -9.75 -8.10
C LEU A 79 34.07 -8.78 -8.21
N PRO A 80 33.95 -8.04 -9.32
CA PRO A 80 32.73 -7.31 -9.65
C PRO A 80 31.51 -8.23 -9.64
N THR A 81 30.37 -7.69 -9.19
CA THR A 81 29.11 -8.43 -9.05
C THR A 81 28.70 -9.13 -10.35
N ASP A 82 28.91 -8.51 -11.51
CA ASP A 82 28.59 -9.08 -12.82
C ASP A 82 29.30 -10.41 -13.08
N LEU A 83 30.56 -10.54 -12.64
CA LEU A 83 31.32 -11.78 -12.78
C LEU A 83 30.84 -12.84 -11.77
N LEU A 84 30.45 -12.42 -10.56
CA LEU A 84 29.82 -13.32 -9.58
C LEU A 84 28.48 -13.86 -10.09
N PHE A 85 27.67 -13.03 -10.75
CA PHE A 85 26.44 -13.46 -11.43
C PHE A 85 26.76 -14.44 -12.56
N LEU A 86 27.74 -14.14 -13.42
CA LEU A 86 28.14 -15.04 -14.50
C LEU A 86 28.59 -16.41 -13.94
N LEU A 87 29.40 -16.43 -12.90
CA LEU A 87 29.79 -17.67 -12.21
C LEU A 87 28.57 -18.42 -11.69
N SER A 88 27.60 -17.71 -11.09
CA SER A 88 26.38 -18.35 -10.56
C SER A 88 25.55 -19.07 -11.63
N THR A 89 25.58 -18.62 -12.89
CA THR A 89 24.88 -19.31 -14.00
C THR A 89 25.49 -20.67 -14.37
N HIS A 90 26.71 -20.94 -13.93
CA HIS A 90 27.44 -22.18 -14.19
C HIS A 90 27.49 -23.11 -12.97
N LEU A 91 26.94 -22.69 -11.82
CA LEU A 91 26.91 -23.47 -10.59
C LEU A 91 25.53 -24.10 -10.40
N ASP A 92 25.52 -25.35 -9.94
CA ASP A 92 24.29 -25.99 -9.47
C ASP A 92 23.86 -25.40 -8.12
N TYR A 93 22.58 -25.60 -7.74
CA TYR A 93 22.05 -25.09 -6.47
C TYR A 93 22.92 -25.45 -5.24
N PRO A 94 23.41 -26.71 -5.08
CA PRO A 94 24.29 -27.07 -3.97
C PRO A 94 25.61 -26.29 -3.94
N SER A 95 26.27 -26.13 -5.08
CA SER A 95 27.55 -25.40 -5.14
C SER A 95 27.34 -23.91 -4.89
N LEU A 96 26.26 -23.33 -5.42
CA LEU A 96 25.93 -21.93 -5.19
C LEU A 96 25.56 -21.66 -3.73
N LEU A 97 24.78 -22.55 -3.11
CA LEU A 97 24.47 -22.48 -1.68
C LEU A 97 25.75 -22.59 -0.84
N SER A 98 26.61 -23.57 -1.14
CA SER A 98 27.90 -23.74 -0.44
C SER A 98 28.77 -22.50 -0.58
N LEU A 99 28.89 -21.94 -1.79
CA LEU A 99 29.63 -20.72 -2.07
C LEU A 99 29.08 -19.53 -1.27
N SER A 100 27.75 -19.36 -1.24
CA SER A 100 27.10 -18.29 -0.46
C SER A 100 27.41 -18.39 1.04
N LEU A 101 27.60 -19.60 1.57
CA LEU A 101 27.90 -19.84 2.99
C LEU A 101 29.38 -19.66 3.36
N THR A 102 30.28 -19.61 2.37
CA THR A 102 31.73 -19.46 2.65
C THR A 102 32.11 -18.09 3.21
N SER A 103 31.36 -17.03 2.89
CA SER A 103 31.63 -15.69 3.42
C SER A 103 30.37 -14.84 3.50
N ARG A 104 30.34 -13.90 4.46
CA ARG A 104 29.22 -12.96 4.64
C ARG A 104 29.01 -12.05 3.41
N ASN A 105 30.09 -11.66 2.72
CA ASN A 105 30.00 -10.84 1.52
C ASN A 105 29.37 -11.61 0.36
N LEU A 106 29.75 -12.88 0.18
CA LEU A 106 29.14 -13.74 -0.85
C LEU A 106 27.70 -14.10 -0.49
N HIS A 107 27.35 -14.29 0.78
CA HIS A 107 25.96 -14.45 1.19
C HIS A 107 25.09 -13.24 0.84
N ALA A 108 25.64 -12.03 0.96
CA ALA A 108 24.93 -10.80 0.60
C ALA A 108 24.83 -10.60 -0.91
N ALA A 109 25.88 -10.97 -1.66
CA ALA A 109 25.95 -10.78 -3.11
C ALA A 109 25.24 -11.89 -3.91
N LEU A 110 25.27 -13.13 -3.42
CA LEU A 110 24.70 -14.31 -4.06
C LEU A 110 23.50 -14.78 -3.24
N ASN A 111 22.31 -14.61 -3.80
CA ASN A 111 21.09 -15.20 -3.24
C ASN A 111 20.72 -16.45 -4.05
N PRO A 112 21.01 -17.67 -3.55
CA PRO A 112 20.76 -18.91 -4.30
C PRO A 112 19.30 -19.07 -4.72
N ASP A 113 18.37 -18.50 -3.95
CA ASP A 113 16.93 -18.61 -4.20
C ASP A 113 16.44 -17.77 -5.38
N LEU A 114 17.18 -16.71 -5.74
CA LEU A 114 16.87 -15.84 -6.87
C LEU A 114 17.67 -16.22 -8.13
N LEU A 115 18.87 -16.75 -7.93
CA LEU A 115 19.83 -17.02 -9.00
C LEU A 115 19.63 -18.37 -9.68
N CYS A 116 19.20 -19.37 -8.91
CA CYS A 116 19.11 -20.74 -9.42
C CYS A 116 17.70 -21.02 -9.98
N PRO A 117 17.59 -21.73 -11.13
CA PRO A 117 16.31 -22.18 -11.63
C PRO A 117 15.52 -22.99 -10.60
N LEU A 118 14.20 -22.76 -10.54
CA LEU A 118 13.30 -23.48 -9.65
C LEU A 118 13.39 -25.03 -9.76
N PRO A 119 13.57 -25.64 -10.96
CA PRO A 119 13.73 -27.09 -11.09
C PRO A 119 14.96 -27.63 -10.37
N ASP A 120 16.11 -26.94 -10.47
CA ASP A 120 17.37 -27.37 -9.86
C ASP A 120 17.29 -27.30 -8.34
N LYS A 121 16.71 -26.21 -7.83
CA LYS A 121 16.39 -26.07 -6.41
C LYS A 121 15.45 -27.20 -5.94
N THR A 122 14.39 -27.48 -6.69
CA THR A 122 13.44 -28.57 -6.37
C THR A 122 14.13 -29.93 -6.32
N ALA A 123 14.97 -30.23 -7.32
CA ALA A 123 15.73 -31.48 -7.40
C ALA A 123 16.69 -31.64 -6.21
N PHE A 124 17.37 -30.56 -5.78
CA PHE A 124 18.21 -30.58 -4.59
C PHE A 124 17.42 -30.94 -3.33
N TYR A 125 16.29 -30.27 -3.07
CA TYR A 125 15.49 -30.54 -1.88
C TYR A 125 14.86 -31.94 -1.89
N LEU A 126 14.46 -32.46 -3.06
CA LEU A 126 13.99 -33.86 -3.20
C LEU A 126 15.12 -34.86 -2.91
N ARG A 127 16.34 -34.61 -3.41
CA ARG A 127 17.52 -35.42 -3.11
C ARG A 127 17.84 -35.39 -1.61
N ALA A 128 17.83 -34.20 -1.01
CA ALA A 128 18.07 -34.03 0.43
C ALA A 128 16.98 -34.66 1.31
N GLU A 129 15.71 -34.70 0.87
CA GLU A 129 14.64 -35.43 1.58
C GLU A 129 14.88 -36.96 1.58
N ARG A 130 15.45 -37.50 0.50
CA ARG A 130 15.63 -38.94 0.30
C ARG A 130 16.91 -39.47 0.93
N HIS A 131 18.02 -38.74 0.75
CA HIS A 131 19.35 -39.27 1.00
C HIS A 131 20.00 -38.76 2.29
N PHE A 132 19.51 -37.66 2.87
CA PHE A 132 20.18 -37.05 4.01
C PHE A 132 19.57 -37.60 5.33
N PRO A 133 20.35 -38.28 6.18
CA PRO A 133 19.83 -38.93 7.39
C PRO A 133 19.10 -37.97 8.35
N GLN A 134 19.56 -36.72 8.47
CA GLN A 134 18.94 -35.69 9.31
C GLN A 134 17.52 -35.29 8.88
N ASN A 135 17.13 -35.64 7.65
CA ASN A 135 15.81 -35.42 7.07
C ASN A 135 14.94 -36.69 7.05
N ALA A 136 15.40 -37.78 7.68
CA ALA A 136 14.60 -39.00 7.79
C ALA A 136 13.25 -38.70 8.47
N GLY A 137 12.16 -39.10 7.80
CA GLY A 137 10.79 -38.89 8.31
C GLY A 137 10.22 -37.48 8.10
N LYS A 138 10.99 -36.56 7.52
CA LYS A 138 10.53 -35.20 7.18
C LYS A 138 10.14 -35.11 5.70
N LEU A 139 9.31 -34.13 5.37
CA LEU A 139 8.97 -33.75 4.01
C LEU A 139 9.34 -32.29 3.77
N VAL A 140 9.74 -31.95 2.54
CA VAL A 140 9.95 -30.57 2.14
C VAL A 140 8.63 -29.89 1.74
N CYS A 141 8.44 -28.67 2.23
CA CYS A 141 7.45 -27.73 1.71
C CYS A 141 8.10 -26.85 0.63
N PHE A 142 7.67 -26.93 -0.61
CA PHE A 142 8.24 -26.14 -1.71
C PHE A 142 7.76 -24.68 -1.74
N SER A 143 6.81 -24.31 -0.89
CA SER A 143 6.40 -22.91 -0.72
C SER A 143 7.30 -22.14 0.25
N CYS A 144 7.76 -22.77 1.34
CA CYS A 144 8.65 -22.14 2.32
C CYS A 144 10.07 -22.73 2.36
N TRP A 145 10.34 -23.75 1.55
CA TRP A 145 11.64 -24.44 1.43
C TRP A 145 12.18 -25.02 2.73
N ARG A 146 11.29 -25.48 3.62
CA ARG A 146 11.64 -26.08 4.92
C ARG A 146 11.33 -27.57 4.95
N PHE A 147 12.22 -28.34 5.58
CA PHE A 147 11.94 -29.72 5.99
C PHE A 147 11.11 -29.71 7.26
N LEU A 148 9.91 -30.29 7.19
CA LEU A 148 8.93 -30.29 8.26
C LEU A 148 8.43 -31.72 8.49
N ASP A 149 7.92 -31.99 9.69
CA ASP A 149 7.36 -33.29 10.01
C ASP A 149 6.14 -33.60 9.14
N THR A 150 5.93 -34.88 8.83
CA THR A 150 4.79 -35.32 8.01
C THR A 150 3.43 -34.90 8.59
N SER A 151 3.33 -34.66 9.91
CA SER A 151 2.13 -34.16 10.59
C SER A 151 1.75 -32.73 10.19
N GLN A 152 2.71 -31.95 9.66
CA GLN A 152 2.50 -30.58 9.21
C GLN A 152 1.98 -30.50 7.76
N PHE A 153 1.71 -31.63 7.11
CA PHE A 153 1.16 -31.67 5.75
C PHE A 153 -0.26 -32.25 5.77
N GLY A 154 -1.12 -31.72 4.90
CA GLY A 154 -2.43 -32.33 4.64
C GLY A 154 -2.28 -33.75 4.09
N LEU A 155 -3.27 -34.63 4.35
CA LEU A 155 -3.20 -36.05 3.97
C LEU A 155 -2.88 -36.24 2.48
N SER A 156 -3.50 -35.46 1.59
CA SER A 156 -3.27 -35.50 0.14
C SER A 156 -1.85 -35.13 -0.29
N LYS A 157 -1.09 -34.42 0.56
CA LYS A 157 0.31 -34.06 0.32
C LYS A 157 1.30 -35.05 0.93
N ARG A 158 0.84 -35.93 1.81
CA ARG A 158 1.63 -37.01 2.43
C ARG A 158 1.56 -38.30 1.61
N THR A 159 0.41 -38.58 1.02
CA THR A 159 0.12 -39.85 0.34
C THR A 159 -0.10 -39.66 -1.16
N GLY A 160 -0.09 -40.76 -1.91
CA GLY A 160 -0.37 -40.77 -3.35
C GLY A 160 0.69 -40.03 -4.17
N LYS A 161 0.25 -39.38 -5.25
CA LYS A 161 1.11 -38.73 -6.26
C LYS A 161 2.03 -37.64 -5.72
N PHE A 162 1.63 -36.97 -4.62
CA PHE A 162 2.42 -35.93 -3.97
C PHE A 162 3.29 -36.46 -2.82
N GLY A 163 3.08 -37.72 -2.41
CA GLY A 163 3.76 -38.31 -1.27
C GLY A 163 5.25 -38.55 -1.49
N ARG A 164 5.95 -39.01 -0.44
CA ARG A 164 7.40 -39.30 -0.50
C ARG A 164 7.75 -40.26 -1.65
N ASN A 165 6.90 -41.27 -1.84
CA ASN A 165 7.06 -42.35 -2.82
C ASN A 165 6.30 -42.08 -4.14
N GLY A 166 5.90 -40.84 -4.42
CA GLY A 166 5.36 -40.49 -5.73
C GLY A 166 6.42 -40.67 -6.81
N GLU A 167 6.05 -41.28 -7.94
CA GLU A 167 6.97 -41.55 -9.07
C GLU A 167 7.41 -40.28 -9.81
N ASP A 168 6.62 -39.21 -9.73
CA ASP A 168 6.80 -37.99 -10.51
C ASP A 168 7.33 -36.84 -9.65
N ASP A 169 8.58 -36.47 -9.88
CA ASP A 169 9.31 -35.40 -9.17
C ASP A 169 8.66 -34.02 -9.34
N GLU A 170 8.08 -33.74 -10.51
CA GLU A 170 7.40 -32.47 -10.79
C GLU A 170 6.15 -32.35 -9.91
N ARG A 171 5.38 -33.44 -9.80
CA ARG A 171 4.24 -33.49 -8.88
C ARG A 171 4.67 -33.41 -7.44
N ARG A 172 5.76 -34.07 -7.03
CA ARG A 172 6.28 -33.95 -5.66
C ARG A 172 6.68 -32.50 -5.33
N GLY A 173 7.23 -31.77 -6.31
CA GLY A 173 7.49 -30.32 -6.24
C GLY A 173 6.26 -29.47 -5.92
N GLY A 174 5.05 -29.98 -6.15
CA GLY A 174 3.77 -29.36 -5.76
C GLY A 174 3.36 -29.54 -4.30
N ARG A 175 4.25 -30.03 -3.42
CA ARG A 175 3.99 -30.16 -1.97
C ARG A 175 4.12 -28.82 -1.25
N PHE A 176 3.21 -28.60 -0.32
CA PHE A 176 3.24 -27.48 0.61
C PHE A 176 2.77 -27.93 1.99
N CYS A 177 3.32 -27.31 3.04
CA CYS A 177 2.86 -27.54 4.40
C CYS A 177 1.49 -26.93 4.62
N TRP A 178 0.84 -27.34 5.71
CA TRP A 178 -0.46 -26.88 6.13
C TRP A 178 -0.54 -25.35 6.15
N GLU A 179 0.38 -24.70 6.86
CA GLU A 179 0.41 -23.23 7.00
C GLU A 179 0.52 -22.52 5.67
N CYS A 180 1.47 -22.92 4.80
CA CYS A 180 1.59 -22.35 3.46
C CYS A 180 0.36 -22.61 2.60
N GLY A 181 -0.27 -23.79 2.75
CA GLY A 181 -1.48 -24.14 2.03
C GLY A 181 -2.68 -23.29 2.42
N VAL A 182 -2.82 -22.99 3.72
CA VAL A 182 -3.89 -22.12 4.24
C VAL A 182 -3.60 -20.65 3.90
N LYS A 183 -2.43 -20.12 4.26
CA LYS A 183 -2.04 -18.73 3.99
C LYS A 183 -2.02 -18.41 2.49
N GLY A 184 -1.54 -19.35 1.67
CA GLY A 184 -1.45 -19.21 0.22
C GLY A 184 -2.76 -19.55 -0.52
N GLY A 185 -3.86 -19.84 0.19
CA GLY A 185 -5.15 -20.17 -0.43
C GLY A 185 -5.11 -21.39 -1.36
N ARG A 186 -4.15 -22.29 -1.16
CA ARG A 186 -3.95 -23.48 -2.01
C ARG A 186 -4.98 -24.57 -1.73
N TYR A 187 -5.59 -24.55 -0.55
CA TYR A 187 -6.77 -25.37 -0.25
C TYR A 187 -8.04 -24.73 -0.79
N GLU A 188 -9.06 -25.54 -1.06
CA GLU A 188 -10.38 -25.06 -1.43
C GLU A 188 -11.05 -24.36 -0.24
N ASP A 189 -11.71 -23.23 -0.49
CA ASP A 189 -12.24 -22.36 0.56
C ASP A 189 -13.34 -23.06 1.37
N LEU A 190 -13.18 -23.10 2.70
CA LEU A 190 -14.12 -23.73 3.63
C LEU A 190 -14.43 -25.19 3.30
N ARG A 191 -13.52 -25.90 2.62
CA ARG A 191 -13.62 -27.34 2.38
C ARG A 191 -12.82 -28.12 3.40
N GLY A 192 -13.41 -29.15 3.98
CA GLY A 192 -12.74 -29.98 4.99
C GLY A 192 -11.49 -30.67 4.43
N VAL A 193 -10.35 -30.42 5.05
CA VAL A 193 -9.06 -31.08 4.77
C VAL A 193 -8.60 -31.81 6.02
N ARG A 194 -8.14 -33.06 5.87
CA ARG A 194 -7.64 -33.87 6.99
C ARG A 194 -6.15 -33.60 7.25
N ARG A 195 -5.82 -33.29 8.50
CA ARG A 195 -4.44 -33.20 9.00
C ARG A 195 -4.02 -34.57 9.55
N GLY A 196 -3.73 -35.52 8.66
CA GLY A 196 -3.29 -36.88 9.00
C GLY A 196 -4.37 -37.98 8.96
N LYS A 197 -3.96 -39.24 9.18
CA LYS A 197 -4.85 -40.41 9.17
C LYS A 197 -5.67 -40.42 10.46
N GLY A 198 -7.01 -40.44 10.35
CA GLY A 198 -7.92 -40.35 11.50
C GLY A 198 -8.10 -38.94 12.09
N GLY A 199 -7.42 -37.92 11.54
CA GLY A 199 -7.50 -36.55 12.05
C GLY A 199 -8.86 -35.88 11.77
N LEU A 200 -9.18 -34.88 12.60
CA LEU A 200 -10.32 -33.99 12.43
C LEU A 200 -10.28 -33.29 11.05
N LEU A 201 -11.46 -32.94 10.54
CA LEU A 201 -11.58 -32.11 9.35
C LEU A 201 -11.38 -30.65 9.74
N TRP A 202 -10.41 -30.01 9.10
CA TRP A 202 -10.12 -28.60 9.22
C TRP A 202 -10.64 -27.87 7.99
N TYR A 203 -11.22 -26.70 8.19
CA TYR A 203 -11.86 -25.89 7.16
C TYR A 203 -11.02 -24.62 6.97
N PRO A 204 -10.07 -24.62 6.02
CA PRO A 204 -9.22 -23.48 5.75
C PRO A 204 -10.03 -22.39 5.07
N CYS A 205 -9.88 -21.16 5.53
CA CYS A 205 -10.49 -20.00 4.90
C CYS A 205 -9.46 -19.21 4.10
N ARG A 206 -9.70 -19.06 2.81
CA ARG A 206 -8.84 -18.28 1.91
C ARG A 206 -8.82 -16.79 2.25
N ARG A 207 -9.88 -16.28 2.88
CA ARG A 207 -9.99 -14.86 3.25
C ARG A 207 -9.16 -14.50 4.47
N CYS A 208 -9.24 -15.30 5.54
CA CYS A 208 -8.50 -14.99 6.76
C CYS A 208 -7.15 -15.73 6.90
N GLY A 209 -6.86 -16.70 6.02
CA GLY A 209 -5.63 -17.49 6.13
C GLY A 209 -5.56 -18.33 7.42
N GLU A 210 -6.68 -18.53 8.10
CA GLU A 210 -6.80 -19.45 9.23
C GLU A 210 -7.57 -20.71 8.83
N ALA A 211 -7.39 -21.76 9.60
CA ALA A 211 -8.18 -22.98 9.49
C ALA A 211 -8.69 -23.37 10.87
N GLY A 212 -9.98 -23.68 10.96
CA GLY A 212 -10.62 -24.17 12.18
C GLY A 212 -11.33 -25.50 11.94
N VAL A 213 -11.65 -26.23 13.00
CA VAL A 213 -12.55 -27.39 12.91
C VAL A 213 -13.99 -26.96 12.63
N LYS A 214 -14.94 -27.89 12.44
CA LYS A 214 -16.31 -27.56 12.00
C LYS A 214 -16.99 -26.45 12.84
N GLY A 215 -16.76 -26.42 14.15
CA GLY A 215 -17.30 -25.39 15.06
C GLY A 215 -16.49 -24.09 15.15
N GLU A 216 -15.23 -24.11 14.71
CA GLU A 216 -14.29 -22.98 14.77
C GLU A 216 -13.97 -22.40 13.39
N ARG A 217 -14.60 -22.91 12.33
CA ARG A 217 -14.36 -22.47 10.96
C ARG A 217 -14.76 -21.00 10.81
N CYS A 218 -14.03 -20.26 9.99
CA CYS A 218 -14.40 -18.88 9.67
C CYS A 218 -15.83 -18.85 9.11
N LEU A 219 -16.73 -18.12 9.76
CA LEU A 219 -18.04 -17.82 9.21
C LEU A 219 -17.84 -16.75 8.14
N ARG A 220 -18.13 -17.08 6.88
CA ARG A 220 -17.82 -16.23 5.72
C ARG A 220 -18.29 -14.78 5.86
N GLU A 221 -19.40 -14.59 6.56
CA GLU A 221 -20.05 -13.30 6.88
C GLU A 221 -19.28 -12.49 7.93
N LEU A 222 -18.64 -13.17 8.89
CA LEU A 222 -17.80 -12.56 9.93
C LEU A 222 -16.32 -12.62 9.58
N CYS A 223 -15.98 -13.16 8.41
CA CYS A 223 -14.60 -13.41 8.02
C CYS A 223 -13.94 -12.11 7.61
N VAL A 224 -13.36 -11.44 8.60
CA VAL A 224 -12.47 -10.31 8.37
C VAL A 224 -11.29 -10.84 7.59
N VAL A 225 -11.14 -10.39 6.34
CA VAL A 225 -9.98 -10.72 5.50
C VAL A 225 -8.75 -10.54 6.39
N ARG A 226 -7.86 -11.52 6.47
CA ARG A 226 -6.53 -11.39 7.06
C ARG A 226 -5.65 -11.34 5.82
N GLY A 227 -5.22 -10.14 5.44
CA GLY A 227 -4.31 -9.93 4.33
C GLY A 227 -3.08 -10.73 4.71
N GLY A 228 -2.99 -11.93 4.17
CA GLY A 228 -1.84 -12.78 4.34
C GLY A 228 -0.66 -11.99 3.81
N LEU A 229 0.38 -11.89 4.63
CA LEU A 229 1.79 -12.01 4.30
C LEU A 229 2.55 -11.63 5.57
N ASP A 230 3.57 -12.40 5.91
CA ASP A 230 4.47 -12.20 7.06
C ASP A 230 5.30 -10.89 6.98
N GLY A 231 4.87 -9.92 6.17
CA GLY A 231 5.37 -8.56 6.05
C GLY A 231 4.36 -7.55 6.57
N GLY A 232 3.79 -7.78 7.76
CA GLY A 232 3.14 -6.69 8.49
C GLY A 232 4.06 -5.49 8.46
N SER A 233 3.55 -4.34 7.99
CA SER A 233 4.37 -3.14 7.78
C SER A 233 5.22 -2.88 9.03
N GLY A 234 6.43 -2.31 8.91
CA GLY A 234 7.28 -2.06 10.08
C GLY A 234 6.53 -1.34 11.22
N LEU A 235 5.49 -0.57 10.86
CA LEU A 235 4.52 0.04 11.75
C LEU A 235 3.71 -0.96 12.61
N GLU A 236 3.22 -2.07 12.05
CA GLU A 236 2.45 -3.08 12.78
C GLU A 236 3.25 -3.83 13.84
N ARG A 237 4.58 -3.81 13.72
CA ARG A 237 5.50 -4.46 14.66
C ARG A 237 5.93 -3.54 15.80
N LEU A 238 5.60 -2.25 15.73
CA LEU A 238 5.95 -1.32 16.78
C LEU A 238 5.15 -1.65 18.06
N PRO A 239 5.75 -1.51 19.25
CA PRO A 239 5.04 -1.56 20.51
C PRO A 239 3.85 -0.60 20.54
N LYS A 240 2.77 -1.00 21.23
CA LYS A 240 1.51 -0.24 21.28
C LYS A 240 1.71 1.21 21.75
N ASP A 241 2.57 1.43 22.74
CA ASP A 241 2.90 2.74 23.29
C ASP A 241 3.67 3.64 22.30
N VAL A 242 4.47 3.05 21.41
CA VAL A 242 5.15 3.79 20.34
C VAL A 242 4.13 4.18 19.27
N LEU A 243 3.23 3.25 18.92
CA LEU A 243 2.18 3.52 17.95
C LEU A 243 1.19 4.58 18.43
N GLU A 244 0.81 4.56 19.72
CA GLU A 244 -0.01 5.60 20.33
C GLU A 244 0.67 6.97 20.25
N ARG A 245 2.00 7.04 20.50
CA ARG A 245 2.78 8.28 20.34
C ARG A 245 2.86 8.75 18.89
N VAL A 246 3.07 7.83 17.94
CA VAL A 246 3.05 8.16 16.50
C VAL A 246 1.69 8.73 16.11
N CYS A 247 0.59 8.06 16.48
CA CYS A 247 -0.74 8.55 16.14
C CYS A 247 -1.12 9.86 16.86
N ALA A 248 -0.58 10.12 18.05
CA ALA A 248 -0.77 11.39 18.74
C ALA A 248 -0.12 12.58 18.00
N GLY A 249 0.96 12.33 17.24
CA GLY A 249 1.62 13.33 16.40
C GLY A 249 1.01 13.49 14.99
N LEU A 250 0.08 12.62 14.61
CA LEU A 250 -0.56 12.66 13.29
C LEU A 250 -1.85 13.48 13.32
N GLY A 251 -2.11 14.21 12.22
CA GLY A 251 -3.39 14.89 12.03
C GLY A 251 -4.54 13.91 11.86
N TYR A 252 -5.77 14.33 12.14
CA TYR A 252 -6.94 13.45 12.09
C TYR A 252 -7.14 12.75 10.74
N GLY A 253 -6.85 13.45 9.64
CA GLY A 253 -6.91 12.87 8.29
C GLY A 253 -5.91 11.73 8.10
N ASP A 254 -4.71 11.87 8.66
CA ASP A 254 -3.65 10.87 8.59
C ASP A 254 -3.99 9.68 9.49
N VAL A 255 -4.47 9.92 10.71
CA VAL A 255 -4.96 8.88 11.63
C VAL A 255 -6.08 8.05 10.98
N LEU A 256 -7.02 8.69 10.29
CA LEU A 256 -8.06 8.00 9.53
C LEU A 256 -7.51 7.21 8.34
N SER A 257 -6.51 7.76 7.65
CA SER A 257 -5.84 7.08 6.53
C SER A 257 -5.08 5.86 7.02
N LEU A 258 -4.37 5.99 8.15
CA LEU A 258 -3.64 4.93 8.85
C LEU A 258 -4.57 3.80 9.30
N ARG A 259 -5.73 4.15 9.86
CA ARG A 259 -6.80 3.22 10.22
C ARG A 259 -7.33 2.44 9.01
N ARG A 260 -7.30 3.04 7.81
CA ARG A 260 -7.74 2.40 6.56
C ARG A 260 -6.66 1.54 5.93
N THR A 261 -5.39 1.95 6.02
CA THR A 261 -4.27 1.25 5.37
C THR A 261 -3.83 0.01 6.13
N CYS A 262 -3.97 -0.01 7.45
CA CYS A 262 -3.38 -1.03 8.30
C CYS A 262 -4.40 -1.60 9.32
N ARG A 263 -4.38 -2.93 9.53
CA ARG A 263 -5.37 -3.60 10.41
C ARG A 263 -5.01 -3.53 11.88
N ALA A 264 -3.72 -3.63 12.22
CA ALA A 264 -3.27 -3.38 13.58
C ALA A 264 -3.71 -1.97 14.02
N MET A 265 -3.58 -1.00 13.10
CA MET A 265 -4.02 0.38 13.31
C MET A 265 -5.53 0.51 13.40
N ARG A 266 -6.31 -0.35 12.73
CA ARG A 266 -7.77 -0.31 12.84
C ARG A 266 -8.25 -0.57 14.26
N GLY A 267 -7.72 -1.60 14.91
CA GLY A 267 -8.06 -1.92 16.31
C GLY A 267 -7.42 -0.96 17.32
N MET A 268 -6.24 -0.42 17.01
CA MET A 268 -5.63 0.58 17.88
C MET A 268 -6.34 1.94 17.80
N VAL A 269 -6.84 2.30 16.61
CA VAL A 269 -7.57 3.54 16.32
C VAL A 269 -9.07 3.26 16.23
N ASP A 270 -9.60 2.52 17.22
CA ASP A 270 -11.03 2.23 17.33
C ASP A 270 -11.85 3.53 17.39
N ASP A 271 -11.37 4.50 18.16
CA ASP A 271 -11.90 5.87 18.22
C ASP A 271 -10.83 6.88 17.75
N PRO A 272 -10.86 7.30 16.47
CA PRO A 272 -9.90 8.27 15.91
C PRO A 272 -9.96 9.61 16.64
N VAL A 273 -11.10 9.95 17.24
CA VAL A 273 -11.30 11.18 18.02
C VAL A 273 -10.57 11.10 19.37
N ARG A 274 -10.37 9.89 19.89
CA ARG A 274 -9.59 9.65 21.11
C ARG A 274 -8.09 9.68 20.84
N VAL A 275 -7.68 9.12 19.72
CA VAL A 275 -6.26 8.99 19.35
C VAL A 275 -5.70 10.31 18.84
N CYS A 276 -6.42 10.99 17.95
CA CYS A 276 -6.06 12.33 17.50
C CYS A 276 -6.50 13.32 18.58
N GLY A 277 -5.63 13.59 19.55
CA GLY A 277 -5.90 14.57 20.62
C GLY A 277 -6.11 16.00 20.11
N ASP A 278 -5.75 16.26 18.85
CA ASP A 278 -5.84 17.55 18.20
C ASP A 278 -7.24 17.80 17.58
N VAL A 279 -8.00 18.62 18.28
CA VAL A 279 -9.35 19.03 17.88
C VAL A 279 -9.33 19.91 16.61
N TYR A 280 -8.24 20.62 16.35
CA TYR A 280 -8.12 21.50 15.20
C TYR A 280 -8.01 20.72 13.89
N SER A 281 -7.16 19.68 13.83
CA SER A 281 -7.07 18.84 12.63
C SER A 281 -8.36 18.05 12.38
N MET A 282 -9.05 17.61 13.44
CA MET A 282 -10.38 17.01 13.34
C MET A 282 -11.38 17.98 12.68
N TRP A 283 -11.39 19.22 13.14
CA TRP A 283 -12.25 20.27 12.60
C TRP A 283 -11.92 20.59 11.14
N ALA A 284 -10.65 20.84 10.84
CA ALA A 284 -10.17 21.17 9.50
C ALA A 284 -10.55 20.07 8.50
N PHE A 285 -10.35 18.80 8.87
CA PHE A 285 -10.69 17.64 8.04
C PHE A 285 -12.18 17.58 7.71
N VAL A 286 -13.04 17.72 8.72
CA VAL A 286 -14.50 17.65 8.51
C VAL A 286 -15.00 18.79 7.64
N MET A 287 -14.46 20.00 7.84
CA MET A 287 -14.84 21.16 7.02
C MET A 287 -14.33 21.08 5.60
N GLN A 288 -13.10 20.61 5.41
CA GLN A 288 -12.57 20.35 4.08
C GLN A 288 -13.47 19.36 3.33
N ARG A 289 -13.89 18.28 4.00
CA ARG A 289 -14.85 17.33 3.43
C ARG A 289 -16.21 17.93 3.17
N ALA A 290 -16.77 18.71 4.11
CA ALA A 290 -18.05 19.37 3.91
C ALA A 290 -18.02 20.29 2.68
N ARG A 291 -16.95 21.10 2.54
CA ARG A 291 -16.76 22.00 1.39
C ARG A 291 -16.54 21.25 0.08
N GLY A 292 -15.75 20.18 0.10
CA GLY A 292 -15.54 19.32 -1.07
C GLY A 292 -16.85 18.68 -1.53
N TRP A 293 -17.69 18.29 -0.57
CA TRP A 293 -18.97 17.67 -0.84
C TRP A 293 -20.00 18.66 -1.42
N VAL A 294 -20.07 19.89 -0.90
CA VAL A 294 -20.88 20.97 -1.50
C VAL A 294 -20.45 21.27 -2.94
N ARG A 295 -19.14 21.29 -3.21
CA ARG A 295 -18.61 21.45 -4.58
C ARG A 295 -19.03 20.29 -5.48
N PHE A 296 -18.87 19.05 -5.02
CA PHE A 296 -19.22 17.87 -5.79
C PHE A 296 -20.72 17.76 -6.06
N ALA A 297 -21.57 18.11 -5.09
CA ALA A 297 -23.02 18.11 -5.26
C ALA A 297 -23.50 19.14 -6.29
N ARG A 298 -22.84 20.31 -6.40
CA ARG A 298 -23.13 21.29 -7.46
C ARG A 298 -22.76 20.74 -8.85
N LEU A 299 -21.54 20.22 -9.00
CA LEU A 299 -21.06 19.68 -10.28
C LEU A 299 -21.83 18.44 -10.74
N GLY A 300 -22.20 17.55 -9.82
CA GLY A 300 -22.99 16.36 -10.14
C GLY A 300 -24.41 16.67 -10.60
N GLY A 301 -24.99 17.78 -10.13
CA GLY A 301 -26.29 18.28 -10.61
C GLY A 301 -26.21 18.83 -12.03
N GLU A 302 -25.09 19.45 -12.40
CA GLU A 302 -24.88 20.05 -13.73
C GLU A 302 -24.60 18.99 -14.82
N LEU A 303 -23.91 17.90 -14.48
CA LEU A 303 -23.50 16.88 -15.45
C LEU A 303 -24.53 15.77 -15.68
N GLY A 304 -25.63 15.73 -14.92
CA GLY A 304 -26.68 14.70 -15.05
C GLY A 304 -26.20 13.26 -14.79
N VAL A 305 -24.96 13.06 -14.34
CA VAL A 305 -24.40 11.73 -14.08
C VAL A 305 -24.87 11.25 -12.70
N PRO A 306 -25.59 10.11 -12.59
CA PRO A 306 -25.94 9.50 -11.32
C PRO A 306 -24.68 8.91 -10.66
N GLY A 307 -23.89 9.78 -10.04
CA GLY A 307 -22.72 9.39 -9.25
C GLY A 307 -23.08 9.03 -7.80
N PRO A 308 -22.13 8.49 -7.02
CA PRO A 308 -22.30 8.18 -5.59
C PRO A 308 -22.72 9.40 -4.73
N ALA A 309 -22.68 10.61 -5.30
CA ALA A 309 -23.28 11.82 -4.74
C ALA A 309 -24.80 11.68 -4.49
N GLN A 310 -25.52 10.88 -5.28
CA GLN A 310 -26.97 10.70 -5.15
C GLN A 310 -27.39 10.07 -3.80
N ARG A 311 -26.48 9.34 -3.13
CA ARG A 311 -26.74 8.70 -1.82
C ARG A 311 -26.80 9.71 -0.66
N TRP A 312 -26.32 10.93 -0.87
CA TRP A 312 -26.15 11.95 0.15
C TRP A 312 -26.92 13.22 -0.24
N SER A 313 -27.72 13.74 0.69
CA SER A 313 -28.55 14.93 0.44
C SER A 313 -27.70 16.21 0.54
N PRO A 314 -27.93 17.26 -0.30
CA PRO A 314 -27.33 18.61 -0.15
C PRO A 314 -27.50 19.21 1.26
N GLU A 315 -28.40 18.63 2.05
CA GLU A 315 -28.64 18.92 3.46
C GLU A 315 -27.69 18.22 4.43
N ALA A 316 -26.67 17.51 3.96
CA ALA A 316 -25.67 16.90 4.83
C ALA A 316 -24.93 18.00 5.62
N ARG A 317 -24.74 17.76 6.91
CA ARG A 317 -24.12 18.69 7.84
C ARG A 317 -23.07 17.97 8.68
N ALA A 318 -21.99 18.67 8.99
CA ALA A 318 -20.97 18.19 9.92
C ALA A 318 -21.54 18.10 11.34
N CYS A 319 -21.36 16.96 11.99
CA CYS A 319 -21.57 16.76 13.41
C CYS A 319 -20.25 16.93 14.17
N PHE A 320 -20.24 17.78 15.19
CA PHE A 320 -19.06 18.12 15.98
C PHE A 320 -18.80 17.17 17.14
N GLY A 321 -19.77 16.31 17.48
CA GLY A 321 -19.56 15.25 18.45
C GLY A 321 -18.74 14.07 17.91
N CYS A 322 -19.00 13.67 16.66
CA CYS A 322 -18.33 12.51 16.05
C CYS A 322 -17.46 12.85 14.84
N PHE A 323 -17.35 14.14 14.48
CA PHE A 323 -16.57 14.60 13.33
C PHE A 323 -16.94 13.87 12.02
N ARG A 324 -18.24 13.69 11.78
CA ARG A 324 -18.81 13.03 10.58
C ARG A 324 -19.83 13.92 9.88
N LEU A 325 -19.93 13.77 8.57
CA LEU A 325 -21.08 14.29 7.81
C LEU A 325 -22.29 13.40 8.06
N ARG A 326 -23.42 14.01 8.43
CA ARG A 326 -24.67 13.33 8.76
C ARG A 326 -25.82 13.95 7.96
N LYS A 327 -26.84 13.15 7.66
CA LYS A 327 -28.04 13.61 6.94
C LYS A 327 -28.90 14.51 7.86
N ARG A 328 -29.72 15.41 7.29
CA ARG A 328 -30.62 16.30 8.03
C ARG A 328 -31.43 15.59 9.12
N ARG A 329 -32.06 14.46 8.79
CA ARG A 329 -32.84 13.62 9.72
C ARG A 329 -32.08 13.11 10.94
N GLN A 330 -30.75 13.11 10.89
CA GLN A 330 -29.90 12.68 12.00
C GLN A 330 -29.60 13.82 12.98
N PHE A 331 -30.11 15.03 12.75
CA PHE A 331 -30.05 16.15 13.67
C PHE A 331 -31.46 16.46 14.18
N SER A 332 -31.57 17.00 15.39
CA SER A 332 -32.84 17.63 15.80
C SER A 332 -33.07 18.89 14.98
N CYS A 333 -34.33 19.30 14.79
CA CYS A 333 -34.66 20.52 14.07
C CYS A 333 -33.87 21.73 14.62
N LYS A 334 -33.82 21.90 15.94
CA LYS A 334 -33.04 22.96 16.60
C LYS A 334 -31.54 22.88 16.27
N GLN A 335 -30.92 21.71 16.37
CA GLN A 335 -29.51 21.50 16.04
C GLN A 335 -29.21 21.77 14.57
N TYR A 336 -30.15 21.42 13.69
CA TYR A 336 -30.06 21.71 12.27
C TYR A 336 -30.19 23.21 11.99
N TYR A 337 -31.11 23.93 12.63
CA TYR A 337 -31.29 25.38 12.44
C TYR A 337 -30.18 26.23 13.04
N LEU A 338 -29.50 25.76 14.10
CA LEU A 338 -28.25 26.37 14.58
C LEU A 338 -27.16 26.42 13.49
N ALA A 339 -27.27 25.61 12.43
CA ALA A 339 -26.38 25.64 11.27
C ALA A 339 -26.60 26.83 10.33
N SER A 340 -27.86 27.20 10.17
CA SER A 340 -28.32 28.14 9.15
C SER A 340 -28.20 29.60 9.58
N LYS A 341 -27.75 29.86 10.81
CA LYS A 341 -27.41 31.21 11.29
C LYS A 341 -25.91 31.45 11.12
N PRO A 342 -25.43 31.97 9.98
CA PRO A 342 -24.01 32.25 9.74
C PRO A 342 -23.44 33.27 10.74
N ALA A 343 -24.27 34.12 11.33
CA ALA A 343 -23.85 35.19 12.23
C ALA A 343 -23.56 34.74 13.68
N GLY A 344 -24.11 33.61 14.13
CA GLY A 344 -24.09 33.25 15.55
C GLY A 344 -22.80 32.59 16.04
N GLY A 345 -21.94 32.10 15.15
CA GLY A 345 -20.71 31.39 15.55
C GLY A 345 -20.95 30.12 16.38
N GLU A 346 -22.18 29.65 16.55
CA GLU A 346 -22.55 28.48 17.37
C GLU A 346 -22.63 27.17 16.59
N TYR A 347 -22.31 27.18 15.30
CA TYR A 347 -22.45 26.01 14.44
C TYR A 347 -21.67 24.78 14.96
N TRP A 348 -20.63 25.01 15.78
CA TRP A 348 -19.81 23.98 16.43
C TRP A 348 -20.50 23.23 17.55
N ARG A 349 -21.61 23.76 18.08
CA ARG A 349 -22.46 23.06 19.04
C ARG A 349 -23.30 21.98 18.35
N ARG A 350 -23.23 21.84 17.02
CA ARG A 350 -24.08 20.92 16.26
C ARG A 350 -23.76 19.46 16.55
N ARG A 351 -24.77 18.70 16.98
CA ARG A 351 -24.65 17.27 17.24
C ARG A 351 -25.75 16.47 16.56
N CYS A 352 -25.38 15.32 16.00
CA CYS A 352 -26.36 14.34 15.56
C CYS A 352 -27.01 13.65 16.77
N TRP A 353 -28.18 13.05 16.57
CA TRP A 353 -28.93 12.31 17.58
C TRP A 353 -28.12 11.24 18.29
N GLU A 354 -27.24 10.56 17.56
CA GLU A 354 -26.34 9.55 18.11
C GLU A 354 -25.34 10.15 19.10
N CYS A 355 -24.75 11.32 18.77
CA CYS A 355 -23.89 12.03 19.70
C CYS A 355 -24.65 12.62 20.88
N LEU A 356 -25.88 13.12 20.67
CA LEU A 356 -26.72 13.60 21.77
C LEU A 356 -27.04 12.47 22.75
N ARG A 357 -27.43 11.30 22.25
CA ARG A 357 -27.64 10.10 23.09
C ARG A 357 -26.36 9.67 23.80
N ARG A 358 -25.22 9.64 23.10
CA ARG A 358 -23.92 9.28 23.69
C ARG A 358 -23.47 10.24 24.79
N PHE A 359 -23.76 11.54 24.69
CA PHE A 359 -23.30 12.53 25.68
C PHE A 359 -24.29 12.80 26.79
N TYR A 360 -25.59 12.74 26.49
CA TYR A 360 -26.64 13.19 27.40
C TYR A 360 -27.65 12.11 27.75
N GLY A 361 -27.53 10.90 27.19
CA GLY A 361 -28.46 9.79 27.47
C GLY A 361 -28.50 9.37 28.95
N PRO A 362 -29.22 8.29 29.26
CA PRO A 362 -29.26 7.75 30.62
C PRO A 362 -27.84 7.46 31.15
N PRO A 363 -27.56 7.58 32.47
CA PRO A 363 -26.21 7.48 33.03
C PRO A 363 -25.42 6.23 32.63
N HIS A 364 -26.09 5.11 32.33
CA HIS A 364 -25.49 3.85 31.90
C HIS A 364 -25.09 3.80 30.41
N GLN A 365 -25.54 4.77 29.59
CA GLN A 365 -25.24 4.89 28.17
C GLN A 365 -24.33 6.08 27.85
N VAL A 366 -24.09 6.95 28.83
CA VAL A 366 -23.29 8.16 28.65
C VAL A 366 -21.81 7.82 28.61
N ASP A 367 -21.18 8.19 27.51
CA ASP A 367 -19.73 8.24 27.43
C ASP A 367 -19.23 9.52 28.11
N ARG A 368 -18.98 9.42 29.42
CA ARG A 368 -18.53 10.56 30.24
C ARG A 368 -17.23 11.17 29.72
N ALA A 369 -16.28 10.34 29.29
CA ALA A 369 -14.99 10.81 28.78
C ALA A 369 -15.16 11.63 27.49
N ALA A 370 -16.06 11.21 26.59
CA ALA A 370 -16.34 11.97 25.40
C ALA A 370 -17.14 13.25 25.68
N ARG A 371 -18.02 13.23 26.69
CA ARG A 371 -18.74 14.43 27.17
C ARG A 371 -17.77 15.46 27.76
N GLU A 372 -16.92 15.07 28.72
CA GLU A 372 -15.92 15.93 29.35
C GLU A 372 -14.97 16.53 28.32
N ARG A 373 -14.49 15.71 27.37
CA ARG A 373 -13.63 16.19 26.27
C ARG A 373 -14.33 17.29 25.48
N PHE A 374 -15.62 17.13 25.18
CA PHE A 374 -16.35 18.16 24.47
C PHE A 374 -16.61 19.41 25.33
N GLU A 375 -17.00 19.25 26.59
CA GLU A 375 -17.24 20.39 27.50
C GLU A 375 -15.96 21.20 27.74
N SER A 376 -14.79 20.55 27.60
CA SER A 376 -13.50 21.23 27.59
C SER A 376 -13.21 22.00 26.29
N GLN A 377 -13.99 21.84 25.22
CA GLN A 377 -13.76 22.53 23.93
C GLN A 377 -14.54 23.84 23.83
N PHE A 378 -13.91 24.88 23.28
CA PHE A 378 -14.52 26.18 23.06
C PHE A 378 -14.03 26.79 21.74
N ILE A 379 -14.87 27.56 21.04
CA ILE A 379 -14.41 28.33 19.88
C ILE A 379 -13.80 29.64 20.34
N CYS A 380 -12.55 29.89 19.98
CA CYS A 380 -11.91 31.16 20.27
C CYS A 380 -12.70 32.32 19.64
N PRO A 381 -13.00 33.38 20.41
CA PRO A 381 -13.85 34.48 19.94
C PRO A 381 -13.22 35.26 18.78
N VAL A 382 -11.89 35.22 18.65
CA VAL A 382 -11.10 35.96 17.65
C VAL A 382 -10.94 35.15 16.35
N CYS A 383 -10.15 34.09 16.39
CA CYS A 383 -9.79 33.24 15.24
C CYS A 383 -10.93 32.31 14.79
N LYS A 384 -12.02 32.21 15.56
CA LYS A 384 -13.11 31.22 15.40
C LYS A 384 -12.65 29.75 15.30
N SER A 385 -11.44 29.46 15.79
CA SER A 385 -10.87 28.12 15.82
C SER A 385 -11.18 27.42 17.15
N MET A 386 -11.35 26.11 17.12
CA MET A 386 -11.76 25.31 18.28
C MET A 386 -10.56 24.98 19.17
N ARG A 387 -10.54 25.47 20.41
CA ARG A 387 -9.48 25.28 21.42
C ARG A 387 -9.98 24.49 22.62
N ARG A 388 -9.09 23.97 23.47
CA ARG A 388 -9.49 23.52 24.82
C ARG A 388 -9.53 24.68 25.80
N ARG A 389 -10.34 24.55 26.85
CA ARG A 389 -10.44 25.49 27.96
C ARG A 389 -9.08 25.53 28.67
N GLY A 390 -8.53 26.74 28.80
CA GLY A 390 -7.20 26.97 29.39
C GLY A 390 -6.03 26.89 28.40
N GLU A 391 -6.24 26.46 27.16
CA GLU A 391 -5.21 26.49 26.12
C GLU A 391 -5.28 27.79 25.29
N ASP A 392 -4.13 28.23 24.78
CA ASP A 392 -4.05 29.33 23.81
C ASP A 392 -4.76 28.96 22.50
N CYS A 393 -5.45 29.90 21.82
CA CYS A 393 -5.95 29.61 20.47
C CYS A 393 -4.76 29.39 19.55
N TYR A 394 -4.56 28.16 19.05
CA TYR A 394 -3.50 27.86 18.08
C TYR A 394 -3.60 28.71 16.81
N GLY A 395 -4.81 28.95 16.30
CA GLY A 395 -5.05 29.88 15.19
C GLY A 395 -4.67 31.33 15.51
N CYS A 396 -4.81 31.78 16.76
CA CYS A 396 -4.34 33.10 17.17
C CYS A 396 -2.84 33.13 17.41
N PHE A 397 -2.26 32.02 17.85
CA PHE A 397 -0.85 31.86 18.09
C PHE A 397 -0.06 31.91 16.78
N LEU A 398 -0.50 31.14 15.77
CA LEU A 398 0.11 31.14 14.44
C LEU A 398 -0.02 32.49 13.72
N ASN A 399 -1.13 33.18 13.92
CA ASN A 399 -1.43 34.45 13.25
C ASN A 399 -1.29 35.63 14.21
N LYS A 400 -0.36 35.57 15.18
CA LYS A 400 -0.20 36.64 16.18
C LYS A 400 -0.03 38.02 15.55
N ASP A 401 0.76 38.09 14.48
CA ASP A 401 1.05 39.35 13.78
C ASP A 401 -0.17 39.86 12.99
N GLU A 402 -0.84 38.99 12.23
CA GLU A 402 -2.07 39.35 11.51
C GLU A 402 -3.19 39.77 12.48
N LEU A 403 -3.31 39.11 13.64
CA LEU A 403 -4.31 39.45 14.64
C LEU A 403 -4.00 40.76 15.36
N ALA A 404 -2.71 41.07 15.59
CA ALA A 404 -2.30 42.36 16.10
C ALA A 404 -2.66 43.48 15.11
N GLU A 405 -2.50 43.25 13.82
CA GLU A 405 -2.93 44.16 12.76
C GLU A 405 -4.45 44.32 12.69
N TRP A 406 -5.21 43.21 12.73
CA TRP A 406 -6.67 43.24 12.79
C TRP A 406 -7.22 43.90 14.07
N ALA A 407 -6.50 43.80 15.19
CA ALA A 407 -6.83 44.51 16.42
C ALA A 407 -6.60 46.01 16.27
N ARG A 408 -5.47 46.43 15.69
CA ARG A 408 -5.21 47.85 15.34
C ARG A 408 -6.28 48.41 14.41
N LEU A 409 -6.66 47.67 13.36
CA LEU A 409 -7.70 48.08 12.42
C LEU A 409 -9.09 48.15 13.07
N ARG A 410 -9.41 47.25 14.01
CA ARG A 410 -10.66 47.30 14.78
C ARG A 410 -10.70 48.51 15.71
N GLU A 411 -9.58 48.82 16.37
CA GLU A 411 -9.50 49.98 17.25
C GLU A 411 -9.61 51.28 16.45
N ALA A 412 -8.92 51.39 15.31
CA ALA A 412 -9.06 52.51 14.38
C ALA A 412 -10.51 52.68 13.88
N LYS A 413 -11.21 51.56 13.61
CA LYS A 413 -12.64 51.57 13.24
C LYS A 413 -13.57 51.94 14.40
N ARG A 414 -13.24 51.59 15.65
CA ARG A 414 -13.98 52.00 16.85
C ARG A 414 -13.87 53.50 17.10
N VAL A 415 -12.69 54.07 16.88
CA VAL A 415 -12.47 55.52 17.01
C VAL A 415 -13.27 56.30 15.96
N THR A 416 -13.53 55.72 14.78
CA THR A 416 -14.28 56.36 13.70
C THR A 416 -15.79 56.06 13.69
N LYS A 417 -16.25 54.98 14.33
CA LYS A 417 -17.67 54.66 14.49
C LYS A 417 -18.02 54.70 15.98
N GLY A 418 -18.69 55.79 16.40
CA GLY A 418 -19.17 55.99 17.76
C GLY A 418 -19.87 54.77 18.36
N SER A 419 -19.61 54.56 19.65
CA SER A 419 -19.99 53.41 20.48
C SER A 419 -21.44 52.94 20.29
N TYR A 420 -21.61 51.63 20.07
CA TYR A 420 -22.87 50.93 20.33
C TYR A 420 -22.54 49.61 21.03
N ASP A 421 -22.95 49.51 22.30
CA ASP A 421 -22.81 48.31 23.13
C ASP A 421 -23.84 47.26 22.72
N PHE A 422 -23.39 46.05 22.36
CA PHE A 422 -24.23 44.95 21.87
C PHE A 422 -24.04 43.64 22.65
N TRP A 423 -23.80 43.67 23.96
CA TRP A 423 -23.75 42.43 24.74
C TRP A 423 -24.44 42.64 26.10
N GLY A 424 -25.73 42.33 26.12
CA GLY A 424 -26.47 41.99 27.33
C GLY A 424 -26.32 40.49 27.63
N ASP A 425 -26.31 40.20 28.93
CA ASP A 425 -25.99 38.94 29.60
C ASP A 425 -26.74 37.69 29.10
N GLU A 426 -26.04 36.54 29.05
CA GLU A 426 -26.67 35.21 29.17
C GLU A 426 -25.67 34.23 29.83
N ASP A 427 -25.79 34.07 31.14
CA ASP A 427 -25.39 32.87 31.88
C ASP A 427 -26.64 32.03 32.15
N ASP A 428 -26.83 30.95 31.38
CA ASP A 428 -27.67 29.80 31.78
C ASP A 428 -27.34 28.58 30.89
N ILE A 429 -26.50 27.67 31.39
CA ILE A 429 -26.09 26.44 30.68
C ILE A 429 -26.55 25.20 31.47
N VAL A 430 -27.86 24.89 31.41
CA VAL A 430 -28.41 23.51 31.26
C VAL A 430 -29.85 23.61 30.71
N PRO A 431 -30.14 23.12 29.49
CA PRO A 431 -31.51 23.15 28.97
C PRO A 431 -32.45 22.08 29.56
N ARG A 432 -33.68 22.47 29.93
CA ARG A 432 -34.73 21.65 30.59
C ARG A 432 -35.48 20.60 29.72
N TRP A 433 -35.07 20.32 28.48
CA TRP A 433 -35.89 19.55 27.50
C TRP A 433 -35.65 18.03 27.47
N PHE A 434 -35.25 17.40 28.57
CA PHE A 434 -34.97 15.96 28.61
C PHE A 434 -36.21 15.04 28.76
N GLY A 435 -37.43 15.57 28.53
CA GLY A 435 -38.68 14.86 28.82
C GLY A 435 -39.72 14.86 27.68
N GLU A 436 -39.35 15.19 26.44
CA GLU A 436 -40.26 15.01 25.31
C GLU A 436 -40.16 13.57 24.79
N ASP A 437 -41.26 12.82 24.94
CA ASP A 437 -41.41 11.48 24.40
C ASP A 437 -41.29 11.51 22.87
N VAL A 438 -40.33 10.76 22.34
CA VAL A 438 -40.15 10.58 20.89
C VAL A 438 -41.01 9.39 20.48
N ASP A 439 -42.06 9.65 19.69
CA ASP A 439 -42.82 8.59 19.01
C ASP A 439 -41.91 7.82 18.05
N LEU A 440 -41.39 6.69 18.53
CA LEU A 440 -40.62 5.72 17.75
C LEU A 440 -41.55 4.71 17.09
N ALA A 441 -42.52 5.18 16.31
CA ALA A 441 -43.26 4.34 15.37
C ALA A 441 -42.52 4.31 14.03
N GLY A 442 -41.41 3.58 13.99
CA GLY A 442 -40.64 3.35 12.77
C GLY A 442 -39.47 2.43 13.03
N ALA A 443 -39.51 1.24 12.44
CA ALA A 443 -38.51 0.18 12.57
C ALA A 443 -37.08 0.73 12.59
N ALA A 444 -36.28 0.26 13.56
CA ALA A 444 -34.87 0.56 13.64
C ALA A 444 -34.20 0.21 12.29
N PRO A 445 -33.61 1.17 11.57
CA PRO A 445 -32.87 0.83 10.37
C PRO A 445 -31.63 0.04 10.81
N GLU A 446 -31.43 -1.12 10.16
CA GLU A 446 -30.20 -1.89 10.22
C GLU A 446 -28.99 -0.97 10.17
N SER A 447 -27.96 -1.29 10.96
CA SER A 447 -26.76 -0.49 11.12
C SER A 447 -25.99 -0.38 9.79
N ASP A 448 -26.34 0.63 9.00
CA ASP A 448 -25.63 1.04 7.80
C ASP A 448 -24.26 1.63 8.16
N ASN A 449 -23.29 0.75 8.44
CA ASN A 449 -21.86 1.06 8.51
C ASN A 449 -21.28 1.24 7.10
N VAL A 450 -21.91 2.10 6.30
CA VAL A 450 -21.64 2.38 4.88
C VAL A 450 -20.31 3.13 4.62
N TRP A 451 -19.50 3.35 5.66
CA TRP A 451 -18.21 4.06 5.53
C TRP A 451 -17.06 3.22 4.94
N GLU A 452 -17.24 1.90 4.75
CA GLU A 452 -16.18 1.05 4.18
C GLU A 452 -16.06 1.15 2.65
N GLU A 453 -17.09 1.60 1.95
CA GLU A 453 -17.04 1.86 0.51
C GLU A 453 -16.59 3.30 0.26
N GLY A 454 -15.27 3.52 0.23
CA GLY A 454 -14.70 4.78 -0.25
C GLY A 454 -14.99 5.02 -1.74
N ILE A 455 -14.56 6.16 -2.27
CA ILE A 455 -14.59 6.46 -3.72
C ILE A 455 -13.60 5.56 -4.51
N GLY A 456 -12.65 4.92 -3.83
CA GLY A 456 -11.58 4.09 -4.41
C GLY A 456 -12.05 2.91 -5.29
N PRO A 457 -13.00 2.05 -4.87
CA PRO A 457 -13.45 0.91 -5.65
C PRO A 457 -14.20 1.28 -6.95
N CYS A 458 -14.73 2.50 -7.05
CA CYS A 458 -15.37 2.99 -8.29
C CYS A 458 -14.34 3.38 -9.36
N LEU A 459 -13.16 3.87 -8.99
CA LEU A 459 -12.09 4.19 -9.94
C LEU A 459 -11.41 2.93 -10.48
N GLU A 460 -11.32 1.85 -9.69
CA GLU A 460 -10.81 0.55 -10.15
C GLU A 460 -11.77 -0.17 -11.12
N ARG A 461 -13.09 -0.01 -10.96
CA ARG A 461 -14.08 -0.59 -11.90
C ARG A 461 -14.18 0.16 -13.23
N LEU A 462 -13.79 1.43 -13.28
CA LEU A 462 -13.67 2.18 -14.53
C LEU A 462 -12.34 1.90 -15.25
N ALA A 463 -11.30 1.47 -14.53
CA ALA A 463 -10.01 1.09 -15.10
C ALA A 463 -9.96 -0.37 -15.59
N LEU A 464 -10.83 -1.25 -15.08
CA LEU A 464 -10.93 -2.65 -15.47
C LEU A 464 -12.25 -2.86 -16.21
N GLY A 465 -12.24 -2.74 -17.54
CA GLY A 465 -13.39 -3.02 -18.40
C GLY A 465 -13.85 -4.46 -18.27
N CYS A 466 -14.72 -4.76 -17.30
CA CYS A 466 -15.32 -6.07 -17.12
C CYS A 466 -16.77 -6.02 -17.60
N GLU A 467 -17.01 -6.52 -18.81
CA GLU A 467 -18.33 -6.92 -19.27
C GLU A 467 -18.77 -8.19 -18.52
N GLY A 468 -19.90 -8.11 -17.82
CA GLY A 468 -20.57 -9.27 -17.27
C GLY A 468 -21.60 -9.78 -18.28
N SER A 469 -21.34 -10.95 -18.87
CA SER A 469 -22.34 -11.70 -19.63
C SER A 469 -23.36 -12.35 -18.69
N PRO A 470 -24.67 -12.33 -18.99
CA PRO A 470 -25.67 -13.02 -18.18
C PRO A 470 -25.71 -14.51 -18.55
N GLU A 471 -25.42 -15.39 -17.59
CA GLU A 471 -25.67 -16.83 -17.72
C GLU A 471 -27.15 -17.14 -17.47
N ASN A 472 -27.82 -17.59 -18.54
CA ASN A 472 -29.12 -18.23 -18.48
C ASN A 472 -29.02 -19.56 -17.73
N THR A 473 -29.78 -19.70 -16.65
CA THR A 473 -30.04 -20.97 -15.98
C THR A 473 -31.45 -21.42 -16.34
N SER A 474 -31.56 -22.31 -17.33
CA SER A 474 -32.73 -23.17 -17.49
C SER A 474 -32.41 -24.51 -16.83
N GLY A 475 -33.16 -24.84 -15.80
CA GLY A 475 -33.19 -26.18 -15.25
C GLY A 475 -33.96 -27.12 -16.18
N ASP A 476 -33.66 -28.41 -16.06
CA ASP A 476 -34.66 -29.46 -16.10
C ASP A 476 -34.10 -30.70 -15.40
N GLY A 477 -34.98 -31.33 -14.63
CA GLY A 477 -34.67 -32.48 -13.81
C GLY A 477 -35.23 -33.79 -14.36
N SER A 478 -35.04 -34.81 -13.52
CA SER A 478 -35.80 -36.06 -13.40
C SER A 478 -35.20 -37.35 -13.97
N ALA A 479 -35.04 -38.29 -13.02
CA ALA A 479 -35.32 -39.73 -13.10
C ALA A 479 -34.48 -40.61 -14.06
N ALA A 480 -34.23 -41.90 -13.83
CA ALA A 480 -34.32 -42.79 -12.68
C ALA A 480 -33.66 -44.13 -13.10
N SER A 481 -33.09 -44.84 -12.12
CA SER A 481 -33.07 -46.31 -11.94
C SER A 481 -32.55 -47.31 -13.00
N SER A 482 -31.99 -48.39 -12.41
CA SER A 482 -31.79 -49.76 -12.93
C SER A 482 -30.57 -49.97 -13.83
N SER A 483 -29.90 -51.12 -13.93
CA SER A 483 -29.74 -52.35 -13.13
C SER A 483 -28.78 -53.25 -13.93
N HIS A 484 -27.99 -54.11 -13.24
CA HIS A 484 -27.37 -55.36 -13.70
C HIS A 484 -26.62 -55.48 -15.05
N GLY A 485 -25.46 -56.13 -14.99
CA GLY A 485 -24.83 -56.77 -16.15
C GLY A 485 -23.37 -57.15 -15.91
N GLU A 486 -23.14 -58.33 -15.34
CA GLU A 486 -21.86 -59.05 -15.46
C GLU A 486 -21.65 -59.46 -16.93
N GLY A 487 -20.41 -59.48 -17.40
CA GLY A 487 -20.09 -60.02 -18.72
C GLY A 487 -18.59 -59.93 -19.04
N GLN A 488 -18.04 -61.07 -19.41
CA GLN A 488 -16.61 -61.41 -19.49
C GLN A 488 -15.89 -60.78 -20.69
N GLY A 489 -14.57 -60.97 -20.69
CA GLY A 489 -13.61 -60.31 -21.58
C GLY A 489 -13.66 -60.69 -23.05
N LEU A 490 -12.91 -59.94 -23.84
CA LEU A 490 -12.09 -60.47 -24.94
C LEU A 490 -11.08 -59.40 -25.37
N GLU A 491 -9.84 -59.82 -25.56
CA GLU A 491 -8.81 -59.07 -26.25
C GLU A 491 -9.24 -58.76 -27.68
N THR A 492 -8.96 -57.56 -28.18
CA THR A 492 -8.47 -57.38 -29.55
C THR A 492 -7.71 -56.07 -29.68
N SER A 493 -6.54 -56.22 -30.30
CA SER A 493 -5.66 -55.20 -30.86
C SER A 493 -6.36 -54.23 -31.81
N GLY A 494 -6.04 -52.94 -31.70
CA GLY A 494 -6.47 -51.95 -32.68
C GLY A 494 -5.73 -50.62 -32.56
N ARG A 495 -4.53 -50.53 -33.14
CA ARG A 495 -3.87 -49.26 -33.47
C ARG A 495 -4.73 -48.48 -34.46
N LYS A 496 -5.08 -47.22 -34.15
CA LYS A 496 -5.33 -46.14 -35.14
C LYS A 496 -4.98 -44.76 -34.53
N PRO A 497 -4.71 -43.75 -35.39
CA PRO A 497 -3.70 -42.72 -35.17
C PRO A 497 -4.23 -41.44 -34.49
N GLY A 498 -3.28 -40.60 -34.09
CA GLY A 498 -3.48 -39.42 -33.27
C GLY A 498 -4.33 -38.29 -33.88
N LEU A 499 -5.23 -37.77 -33.05
CA LEU A 499 -5.84 -36.46 -33.17
C LEU A 499 -4.82 -35.38 -32.77
N ARG A 500 -3.90 -35.07 -33.69
CA ARG A 500 -3.15 -33.81 -33.74
C ARG A 500 -3.54 -33.10 -35.03
N GLY A 501 -4.61 -32.31 -34.96
CA GLY A 501 -5.06 -31.51 -36.10
C GLY A 501 -6.53 -31.17 -36.01
N LEU A 502 -6.91 -30.35 -35.03
CA LEU A 502 -8.21 -29.63 -34.99
C LEU A 502 -8.24 -28.63 -33.82
N LEU A 503 -7.19 -27.83 -33.63
CA LEU A 503 -7.16 -26.79 -32.58
C LEU A 503 -6.19 -25.62 -32.90
N ASN A 504 -6.02 -25.29 -34.19
CA ASN A 504 -5.12 -24.20 -34.63
C ASN A 504 -5.79 -23.18 -35.56
N GLN A 505 -7.12 -23.00 -35.45
CA GLN A 505 -7.86 -22.19 -36.44
C GLN A 505 -8.96 -21.32 -35.81
N VAL A 506 -8.72 -20.64 -34.68
CA VAL A 506 -9.66 -19.64 -34.16
C VAL A 506 -9.02 -18.37 -33.54
N TRP A 507 -7.72 -18.32 -33.21
CA TRP A 507 -7.16 -17.14 -32.52
C TRP A 507 -5.89 -16.60 -33.19
N GLY A 508 -6.09 -15.69 -34.15
CA GLY A 508 -5.03 -14.90 -34.75
C GLY A 508 -5.59 -13.60 -35.33
N GLY A 509 -5.52 -12.51 -34.56
CA GLY A 509 -5.89 -11.16 -35.01
C GLY A 509 -5.05 -10.07 -34.31
N PRO A 510 -4.82 -8.91 -34.94
CA PRO A 510 -3.68 -8.03 -34.69
C PRO A 510 -4.09 -6.79 -33.88
N TRP A 511 -3.82 -6.78 -32.56
CA TRP A 511 -4.18 -5.65 -31.69
C TRP A 511 -3.03 -5.17 -30.79
N LYS A 512 -1.81 -5.70 -30.97
CA LYS A 512 -0.65 -5.33 -30.15
C LYS A 512 0.09 -4.08 -30.61
N ASP A 513 -0.06 -3.66 -31.86
CA ASP A 513 0.77 -2.58 -32.42
C ASP A 513 0.18 -1.18 -32.22
N GLY A 514 -1.14 -1.06 -31.97
CA GLY A 514 -1.79 0.24 -31.72
C GLY A 514 -1.54 0.81 -30.32
N TRP A 515 -1.35 -0.07 -29.32
CA TRP A 515 -1.20 0.36 -27.92
C TRP A 515 0.19 0.94 -27.61
N LEU A 516 1.23 0.45 -28.31
CA LEU A 516 2.59 0.95 -28.14
C LEU A 516 2.76 2.36 -28.76
N ALA A 517 2.05 2.64 -29.86
CA ALA A 517 2.08 3.95 -30.52
C ALA A 517 1.40 5.03 -29.67
N ALA A 518 0.22 4.73 -29.10
CA ALA A 518 -0.51 5.66 -28.23
C ALA A 518 0.22 5.93 -26.89
N ALA A 519 0.91 4.93 -26.34
CA ALA A 519 1.70 5.08 -25.12
C ALA A 519 2.99 5.91 -25.34
N LEU A 520 3.54 5.90 -26.56
CA LEU A 520 4.72 6.70 -26.92
C LEU A 520 4.37 8.16 -27.25
N GLU A 521 3.20 8.45 -27.83
CA GLU A 521 2.71 9.82 -28.00
C GLU A 521 2.43 10.53 -26.66
N LEU A 522 1.76 9.84 -25.71
CA LEU A 522 1.47 10.38 -24.38
C LEU A 522 2.72 10.62 -23.53
N ALA A 523 3.78 9.81 -23.73
CA ALA A 523 5.06 10.00 -23.06
C ALA A 523 5.87 11.17 -23.66
N GLY A 524 5.67 11.49 -24.95
CA GLY A 524 6.28 12.64 -25.62
C GLY A 524 5.72 13.98 -25.15
N GLU A 525 4.41 14.06 -24.89
CA GLU A 525 3.75 15.30 -24.46
C GLU A 525 4.08 15.70 -23.00
N GLN A 526 4.32 14.73 -22.10
CA GLN A 526 4.72 15.05 -20.72
C GLN A 526 6.19 15.51 -20.59
N ALA A 527 7.04 15.18 -21.55
CA ALA A 527 8.43 15.65 -21.57
C ALA A 527 8.57 17.12 -22.00
N GLY A 528 7.58 17.68 -22.71
CA GLY A 528 7.57 19.08 -23.17
C GLY A 528 7.17 20.12 -22.12
N LEU A 529 6.59 19.70 -20.99
CA LEU A 529 6.04 20.61 -19.96
C LEU A 529 7.01 20.94 -18.81
N LEU A 530 8.26 20.46 -18.86
CA LEU A 530 9.29 20.73 -17.83
C LEU A 530 10.42 21.68 -18.27
N GLN A 531 10.23 22.47 -19.33
CA GLN A 531 11.09 23.62 -19.63
C GLN A 531 10.33 24.91 -19.37
N GLY A 532 10.54 25.50 -18.19
CA GLY A 532 10.09 26.86 -17.89
C GLY A 532 10.88 27.92 -18.69
N PRO A 533 10.27 29.08 -18.99
CA PRO A 533 10.93 30.12 -19.76
C PRO A 533 11.97 30.85 -18.90
N GLN A 534 13.24 30.84 -19.35
CA GLN A 534 14.26 31.75 -18.84
C GLN A 534 14.00 33.16 -19.35
N LEU A 535 13.82 34.08 -18.41
CA LEU A 535 13.87 35.53 -18.61
C LEU A 535 15.28 35.92 -19.07
N ALA A 536 15.40 36.37 -20.31
CA ALA A 536 16.56 37.13 -20.77
C ALA A 536 16.24 38.63 -20.63
N ALA A 537 16.86 39.26 -19.63
CA ALA A 537 17.02 40.70 -19.58
C ALA A 537 18.09 41.09 -20.60
N VAL A 538 17.73 41.91 -21.58
CA VAL A 538 18.66 42.66 -22.42
C VAL A 538 18.35 44.13 -22.20
N GLU A 539 19.32 44.83 -21.60
CA GLU A 539 19.40 46.28 -21.59
C GLU A 539 19.60 46.78 -23.03
N SER A 540 18.78 47.74 -23.47
CA SER A 540 19.27 48.81 -24.33
C SER A 540 18.53 50.12 -24.04
N ARG A 541 19.33 51.17 -23.91
CA ARG A 541 18.96 52.58 -23.79
C ARG A 541 18.63 53.18 -25.17
N CYS A 542 17.97 54.35 -25.10
CA CYS A 542 17.70 55.35 -26.15
C CYS A 542 16.44 55.04 -26.99
N GLY A 543 15.49 55.96 -27.19
CA GLY A 543 15.44 57.39 -26.91
C GLY A 543 14.04 57.97 -27.17
N ASP A 544 13.97 59.28 -27.05
CA ASP A 544 12.81 60.18 -27.11
C ASP A 544 11.85 59.99 -28.31
N GLY A 545 10.59 60.40 -28.13
CA GLY A 545 9.69 60.68 -29.25
C GLY A 545 8.20 60.79 -28.90
N ASN A 546 7.70 62.02 -28.91
CA ASN A 546 6.29 62.44 -28.86
C ASN A 546 5.32 61.65 -29.78
N ALA A 547 4.10 61.42 -29.30
CA ALA A 547 2.83 61.95 -29.84
C ALA A 547 1.64 61.34 -29.08
#